data_AF-A0A7C5YKG4-F1
#
_entry.id   AF-A0A7C5YKG4-F1
#
_cell.length_a   1.000
_cell.length_b   1.000
_cell.length_c   1.000
_cell.angle_alpha   90.00
_cell.angle_beta   90.00
_cell.angle_gamma   90.00
#
_symmetry.space_group_name_H-M   'P 1'
#
loop_
_entity.id
_entity.type
_entity.pdbx_description
1 polymer ?
#
loop_
_entity_poly.entity_id
_entity_poly.type
_entity_poly.pdbx_seq_one_letter_code
_entity_poly.pdbx_strand_id
1 'polypeptide(L)' 'MEEKKCIECDEPLKKDDRVCPKCGAEQPNKWLVWVVYALLGLFIIGAIYRIFVP' A
#
# COMPACT_ATOMS: atom_id res chain seq x y z
N MET A 1 15.63 -13.22 0.20
CA MET A 1 14.25 -13.36 -0.29
C MET A 1 13.40 -12.43 0.57
N GLU A 2 12.61 -11.54 -0.01
CA GLU A 2 11.78 -10.59 0.79
C GLU A 2 10.50 -11.33 1.19
N GLU A 3 10.47 -11.90 2.40
CA GLU A 3 9.29 -12.51 3.00
C GLU A 3 8.40 -11.42 3.63
N LYS A 4 7.10 -11.48 3.35
CA LYS A 4 6.08 -10.66 4.02
C LYS A 4 5.18 -11.56 4.85
N LYS A 5 4.50 -11.03 5.86
CA LYS A 5 3.53 -11.79 6.65
C LYS A 5 2.11 -11.49 6.20
N CYS A 6 1.23 -12.48 6.30
CA CYS A 6 -0.19 -12.27 6.15
C CYS A 6 -0.70 -11.29 7.23
N ILE A 7 -1.50 -10.30 6.83
CA ILE A 7 -2.07 -9.32 7.77
C ILE A 7 -3.05 -9.91 8.77
N GLU A 8 -3.62 -11.09 8.48
CA GLU A 8 -4.69 -11.69 9.28
C GLU A 8 -4.20 -12.83 10.17
N CYS A 9 -3.29 -13.66 9.66
CA CYS A 9 -2.88 -14.91 10.32
C CYS A 9 -1.36 -15.04 10.54
N ASP A 10 -0.60 -13.98 10.26
CA ASP A 10 0.86 -13.90 10.43
C ASP A 10 1.71 -14.94 9.68
N GLU A 11 1.08 -15.76 8.82
CA GLU A 11 1.77 -16.77 8.02
C GLU A 11 2.79 -16.11 7.09
N PRO A 12 4.01 -16.68 6.94
CA PRO A 12 4.97 -16.21 5.96
C PRO A 12 4.42 -16.39 4.54
N LEU A 13 4.48 -15.32 3.76
CA LEU A 13 4.03 -15.23 2.38
C LEU A 13 5.18 -14.79 1.48
N LYS A 14 5.13 -15.22 0.22
CA LYS A 14 6.00 -14.65 -0.81
C LYS A 14 5.58 -13.21 -1.07
N LYS A 15 6.53 -12.37 -1.46
CA LYS A 15 6.33 -10.94 -1.75
C LYS A 15 5.11 -10.70 -2.67
N ASP A 16 4.93 -11.57 -3.65
CA ASP A 16 3.93 -11.42 -4.71
C ASP A 16 2.63 -12.21 -4.46
N ASP A 17 2.51 -12.92 -3.34
CA ASP A 17 1.27 -13.61 -2.98
C ASP A 17 0.18 -12.57 -2.73
N ARG A 18 -0.82 -12.54 -3.61
CA ARG A 18 -1.99 -11.66 -3.50
C ARG A 18 -3.08 -12.24 -2.60
N VAL A 19 -3.06 -13.54 -2.37
CA VAL A 19 -4.01 -14.24 -1.51
C VAL A 19 -3.21 -15.16 -0.59
N CYS A 20 -3.51 -15.13 0.70
CA CYS A 20 -2.86 -16.04 1.65
C CYS A 20 -3.35 -17.48 1.40
N PRO A 21 -2.46 -18.47 1.19
CA PRO A 21 -2.86 -19.85 0.94
C PRO A 21 -3.42 -20.56 2.19
N LYS A 22 -3.20 -20.01 3.39
CA LYS A 22 -3.67 -20.61 4.65
C LYS A 22 -5.05 -20.13 5.09
N CYS A 23 -5.29 -18.81 5.04
CA CYS A 23 -6.55 -18.21 5.51
C CYS A 23 -7.43 -17.67 4.39
N GLY A 24 -6.92 -17.57 3.15
CA GLY A 24 -7.67 -17.01 2.02
C GLY A 24 -7.76 -15.48 2.00
N ALA A 25 -7.13 -14.77 2.93
CA ALA A 25 -7.19 -13.31 2.99
C ALA A 25 -6.42 -12.65 1.83
N GLU A 26 -7.04 -11.65 1.20
CA GLU A 26 -6.44 -10.83 0.14
C GLU A 26 -5.40 -9.88 0.72
N GLN A 27 -4.22 -9.85 0.09
CA GLN A 27 -3.08 -9.06 0.55
C GLN A 27 -2.98 -7.76 -0.25
N PRO A 28 -2.71 -6.63 0.43
CA PRO A 28 -2.54 -5.35 -0.24
C PRO A 28 -1.36 -5.40 -1.20
N ASN A 29 -1.56 -4.88 -2.41
CA ASN A 29 -0.54 -4.73 -3.42
C ASN A 29 0.30 -3.47 -3.14
N LYS A 30 1.58 -3.68 -2.81
CA LYS A 30 2.54 -2.62 -2.46
C LYS A 30 2.59 -1.48 -3.49
N TRP A 31 2.46 -1.82 -4.78
CA TRP A 31 2.46 -0.83 -5.86
C TRP A 31 1.23 0.10 -5.82
N LEU A 32 0.03 -0.45 -5.65
CA LEU A 32 -1.20 0.36 -5.61
C LEU A 32 -1.22 1.26 -4.38
N VAL A 33 -0.78 0.75 -3.22
CA VAL A 33 -0.66 1.54 -1.99
C VAL A 33 0.27 2.74 -2.23
N TRP A 34 1.42 2.52 -2.87
CA TRP A 34 2.34 3.59 -3.22
C TRP A 34 1.73 4.62 -4.18
N VAL A 35 1.01 4.18 -5.21
CA VAL A 35 0.30 5.07 -6.15
C VAL A 35 -0.75 5.92 -5.44
N VAL A 36 -1.55 5.31 -4.56
CA VAL A 36 -2.57 6.05 -3.78
C VAL A 36 -1.90 7.10 -2.89
N TYR A 37 -0.81 6.74 -2.20
CA TYR A 37 -0.05 7.72 -1.41
C TYR A 37 0.53 8.85 -2.25
N ALA A 38 1.05 8.57 -3.44
CA ALA A 38 1.59 9.60 -4.34
C ALA A 38 0.49 10.58 -4.79
N LEU A 39 -0.70 10.08 -5.15
CA LEU A 39 -1.83 10.92 -5.54
C LEU A 39 -2.34 11.78 -4.37
N LEU A 40 -2.50 11.20 -3.18
CA LEU A 40 -2.87 11.96 -1.98
C LEU A 40 -1.82 13.03 -1.64
N GLY A 41 -0.54 12.70 -1.76
CA GLY A 41 0.56 13.64 -1.58
C GLY A 41 0.48 14.83 -2.55
N LEU A 42 0.29 14.57 -3.85
CA LEU A 42 0.12 15.64 -4.85
C LEU A 42 -1.09 16.51 -4.57
N PHE A 43 -2.19 15.94 -4.09
CA PHE A 43 -3.38 16.69 -3.72
C PHE A 43 -3.12 17.62 -2.54
N ILE A 44 -2.50 17.11 -1.47
CA ILE A 44 -2.14 17.90 -0.28
C ILE A 44 -1.14 19.00 -0.65
N ILE A 45 -0.11 18.67 -1.42
CA ILE A 45 0.90 19.63 -1.88
C ILE A 45 0.23 20.73 -2.73
N GLY A 46 -0.65 20.36 -3.66
CA GLY A 46 -1.40 21.32 -4.46
C GLY A 46 -2.31 22.24 -3.63
N ALA A 47 -2.96 21.71 -2.59
CA ALA A 47 -3.75 22.50 -1.66
C ALA A 47 -2.88 23.49 -0.87
N ILE A 48 -1.70 23.07 -0.41
CA ILE A 48 -0.73 23.94 0.28
C ILE A 48 -0.24 25.03 -0.68
N TYR A 49 0.14 24.69 -1.92
CA TYR A 49 0.56 25.68 -2.91
C TYR A 49 -0.51 26.72 -3.17
N ARG A 50 -1.79 26.31 -3.29
CA ARG A 50 -2.92 27.23 -3.48
C ARG A 50 -3.14 28.19 -2.30
N ILE A 51 -2.77 27.78 -1.08
CA ILE A 51 -2.91 28.59 0.14
C ILE A 51 -1.75 29.58 0.28
N PHE A 52 -0.52 29.14 0.01
CA PHE A 52 0.70 29.93 0.28
C PHE A 52 1.20 30.75 -0.92
N VAL A 53 0.82 30.38 -2.14
CA VAL A 53 1.16 31.10 -3.37
C VAL A 53 -0.14 31.67 -3.94
N PRO A 54 -0.47 32.95 -3.63
CA PRO A 54 -1.65 33.62 -4.15
C PRO A 54 -1.56 33.89 -5.66
#